data_AF-A0A2E7H9R6-F1
#
_entry.id   AF-A0A2E7H9R6-F1
#
_cell.length_a   1.000
_cell.length_b   1.000
_cell.length_c   1.000
_cell.angle_alpha   90.00
_cell.angle_beta   90.00
_cell.angle_gamma   90.00
#
_symmetry.space_group_name_H-M   'P 1'
#
loop_
_entity.id
_entity.type
_entity.pdbx_description
1 polymer ?
#
loop_
_entity_poly.entity_id
_entity_poly.type
_entity_poly.pdbx_seq_one_letter_code
_entity_poly.pdbx_strand_id
1 'polypeptide(L)'
;MPTITFEGRHCAGLRDPGKLIAKDLGFDYVDRIMLAQIAKKVGSTVEAVAMRKLKKPTLVDKFAKGVNQILNNSNTVGVGGDPYFGPGIENIMAKDFHELDETIIRNPEDVDYSRMIESTKEVVKDISDLGKVLIISRGASAILKDKKNTLRIFFVASEQDRINRVKKMHNLDSDQDALDLIKHADHAQNEYYMKAFGLEFEDLSIYHAVLNTSNLTPEECSKVVFSLIEEKLTI
;
A
#
# COMPACT_ATOMS: atom_id res chain seq x y z
N MET A 1 11.91 8.76 13.47
CA MET A 1 12.10 9.25 12.08
C MET A 1 10.74 9.59 11.49
N PRO A 2 10.62 10.59 10.59
CA PRO A 2 9.32 10.97 10.05
C PRO A 2 8.76 9.86 9.16
N THR A 3 7.48 9.52 9.37
CA THR A 3 6.71 8.62 8.51
C THR A 3 5.38 9.27 8.17
N ILE A 4 4.96 9.17 6.91
CA ILE A 4 3.62 9.57 6.49
C ILE A 4 2.88 8.32 6.07
N THR A 5 1.62 8.18 6.48
CA THR A 5 0.76 7.07 6.07
C THR A 5 -0.53 7.63 5.49
N PHE A 6 -0.90 7.17 4.30
CA PHE A 6 -2.19 7.48 3.71
C PHE A 6 -3.04 6.23 3.61
N GLU A 7 -4.28 6.34 4.06
CA GLU A 7 -5.29 5.31 3.91
C GLU A 7 -6.58 5.93 3.37
N GLY A 8 -7.49 5.08 2.91
CA GLY A 8 -8.76 5.50 2.38
C GLY A 8 -9.45 4.36 1.67
N ARG A 9 -10.75 4.54 1.42
CA ARG A 9 -11.55 3.59 0.65
C ARG A 9 -11.01 3.42 -0.78
N HIS A 10 -11.37 2.32 -1.42
CA HIS A 10 -10.92 2.04 -2.79
C HIS A 10 -11.23 3.23 -3.72
N CYS A 11 -10.24 3.69 -4.49
CA CYS A 11 -10.35 4.87 -5.35
C CYS A 11 -10.70 6.21 -4.65
N ALA A 12 -10.35 6.40 -3.38
CA ALA A 12 -10.50 7.68 -2.67
C ALA A 12 -9.53 8.80 -3.12
N GLY A 13 -8.64 8.54 -4.08
CA GLY A 13 -7.77 9.59 -4.68
C GLY A 13 -6.47 9.91 -3.94
N LEU A 14 -6.04 9.07 -2.97
CA LEU A 14 -4.85 9.32 -2.15
C LEU A 14 -3.49 9.18 -2.87
N ARG A 15 -3.42 8.46 -3.99
CA ARG A 15 -2.15 8.06 -4.63
C ARG A 15 -1.39 9.23 -5.25
N ASP A 16 -2.08 10.05 -6.03
CA ASP A 16 -1.43 11.14 -6.77
C ASP A 16 -0.92 12.25 -5.84
N PRO A 17 -1.67 12.71 -4.82
CA PRO A 17 -1.12 13.58 -3.78
C PRO A 17 0.08 12.96 -3.08
N GLY A 18 0.04 11.65 -2.77
CA GLY A 18 1.15 10.95 -2.12
C GLY A 18 2.43 10.95 -2.93
N LYS A 19 2.34 10.76 -4.26
CA LYS A 19 3.51 10.83 -5.16
C LYS A 19 4.10 12.23 -5.21
N LEU A 20 3.26 13.26 -5.29
CA LEU A 20 3.72 14.66 -5.29
C LEU A 20 4.47 14.97 -3.99
N ILE A 21 3.87 14.64 -2.85
CA ILE A 21 4.46 14.89 -1.52
C ILE A 21 5.77 14.14 -1.34
N ALA A 22 5.81 12.85 -1.68
CA ALA A 22 7.00 12.04 -1.54
C ALA A 22 8.15 12.59 -2.40
N LYS A 23 7.87 12.96 -3.65
CA LYS A 23 8.85 13.57 -4.54
C LYS A 23 9.42 14.87 -3.97
N ASP A 24 8.56 15.77 -3.52
CA ASP A 24 8.92 17.11 -3.06
C ASP A 24 9.70 17.07 -1.73
N LEU A 25 9.38 16.13 -0.84
CA LEU A 25 10.12 15.91 0.41
C LEU A 25 11.38 15.06 0.24
N GLY A 26 11.57 14.42 -0.92
CA GLY A 26 12.58 13.39 -1.11
C GLY A 26 12.35 12.16 -0.21
N PHE A 27 11.09 11.83 0.07
CA PHE A 27 10.70 10.63 0.81
C PHE A 27 10.51 9.47 -0.16
N ASP A 28 10.77 8.25 0.33
CA ASP A 28 10.43 7.05 -0.42
C ASP A 28 8.90 6.85 -0.43
N TYR A 29 8.34 6.66 -1.62
CA TYR A 29 6.92 6.36 -1.80
C TYR A 29 6.72 4.85 -1.85
N VAL A 30 6.09 4.27 -0.82
CA VAL A 30 5.89 2.82 -0.70
C VAL A 30 4.42 2.47 -0.89
N ASP A 31 4.14 1.71 -1.94
CA ASP A 31 2.85 1.09 -2.25
C ASP A 31 3.06 -0.41 -2.52
N ARG A 32 2.00 -1.22 -2.55
CA ARG A 32 2.02 -2.66 -2.81
C ARG A 32 2.78 -3.02 -4.09
N ILE A 33 2.65 -2.21 -5.14
CA ILE A 33 3.36 -2.42 -6.42
C ILE A 33 4.88 -2.33 -6.21
N MET A 34 5.37 -1.40 -5.36
CA MET A 34 6.79 -1.35 -5.01
C MET A 34 7.21 -2.54 -4.16
N LEU A 35 6.39 -3.00 -3.21
CA LEU A 35 6.75 -4.19 -2.41
C LEU A 35 6.93 -5.44 -3.29
N ALA A 36 6.03 -5.65 -4.25
CA ALA A 36 6.13 -6.75 -5.21
C ALA A 36 7.27 -6.56 -6.23
N GLN A 37 7.50 -5.35 -6.73
CA GLN A 37 8.60 -5.04 -7.65
C GLN A 37 9.96 -5.15 -6.97
N ILE A 38 10.07 -4.72 -5.72
CA ILE A 38 11.30 -4.87 -4.96
C ILE A 38 11.49 -6.35 -4.62
N ALA A 39 10.43 -7.11 -4.30
CA ALA A 39 10.52 -8.57 -4.17
C ALA A 39 10.99 -9.25 -5.47
N LYS A 40 10.46 -8.85 -6.64
CA LYS A 40 10.92 -9.31 -7.96
C LYS A 40 12.40 -8.96 -8.20
N LYS A 41 12.81 -7.74 -7.84
CA LYS A 41 14.18 -7.23 -8.01
C LYS A 41 15.19 -7.85 -7.04
N VAL A 42 14.72 -8.30 -5.89
CA VAL A 42 15.51 -8.98 -4.86
C VAL A 42 15.60 -10.49 -5.12
N GLY A 43 14.52 -11.08 -5.64
CA GLY A 43 14.48 -12.46 -6.16
C GLY A 43 15.21 -12.62 -7.49
N SER A 44 15.44 -11.53 -8.23
CA SER A 44 16.39 -11.50 -9.36
C SER A 44 17.80 -11.58 -8.81
N THR A 45 18.33 -12.81 -8.75
CA THR A 45 19.63 -13.25 -8.22
C THR A 45 20.32 -12.30 -7.23
N VAL A 46 20.41 -12.76 -5.98
CA VAL A 46 21.17 -12.14 -4.88
C VAL A 46 22.57 -11.66 -5.31
N GLU A 47 23.18 -12.28 -6.32
CA GLU A 47 24.44 -11.89 -6.94
C GLU A 47 24.40 -10.56 -7.72
N ALA A 48 23.30 -10.20 -8.38
CA ALA A 48 23.16 -8.93 -9.10
C ALA A 48 23.07 -7.73 -8.14
N VAL A 49 22.46 -7.92 -6.96
CA VAL A 49 22.39 -6.90 -5.89
C VAL A 49 23.73 -6.81 -5.14
N ALA A 50 24.43 -7.93 -4.96
CA ALA A 50 25.74 -7.97 -4.29
C ALA A 50 26.89 -7.32 -5.10
N MET A 51 26.75 -7.17 -6.43
CA MET A 51 27.79 -6.56 -7.27
C MET A 51 27.86 -5.02 -7.25
N ARG A 52 27.06 -4.33 -6.43
CA ARG A 52 27.16 -2.88 -6.29
C ARG A 52 28.25 -2.49 -5.29
N LYS A 53 29.52 -2.64 -5.72
CA LYS A 53 30.65 -2.00 -5.04
C LYS A 53 30.39 -0.49 -4.93
N LEU A 54 30.52 0.03 -3.71
CA LEU A 54 30.63 1.46 -3.34
C LEU A 54 29.32 2.27 -3.32
N LYS A 55 28.53 2.12 -2.25
CA LYS A 55 27.97 3.23 -1.42
C LYS A 55 27.19 2.64 -0.23
N LYS A 56 26.92 3.49 0.78
CA LYS A 56 26.18 3.14 2.02
C LYS A 56 24.92 2.31 1.68
N PRO A 57 24.59 1.29 2.50
CA PRO A 57 23.48 0.37 2.20
C PRO A 57 22.17 1.14 1.99
N THR A 58 21.49 0.83 0.89
CA THR A 58 20.22 1.47 0.50
C THR A 58 19.02 0.76 1.13
N LEU A 59 17.86 1.42 1.17
CA LEU A 59 16.63 0.83 1.71
C LEU A 59 16.20 -0.43 0.95
N VAL A 60 16.49 -0.48 -0.36
CA VAL A 60 16.31 -1.64 -1.22
C VAL A 60 17.10 -2.85 -0.69
N ASP A 61 18.33 -2.64 -0.20
CA ASP A 61 19.19 -3.71 0.30
C ASP A 61 18.73 -4.27 1.66
N LYS A 62 18.08 -3.45 2.48
CA LYS A 62 17.50 -3.87 3.76
C LYS A 62 16.15 -4.55 3.58
N PHE A 63 15.31 -3.97 2.72
CA PHE A 63 14.04 -4.55 2.30
C PHE A 63 14.25 -5.92 1.65
N ALA A 64 15.31 -6.07 0.86
CA ALA A 64 15.70 -7.35 0.26
C ALA A 64 15.85 -8.48 1.27
N LYS A 65 16.44 -8.18 2.43
CA LYS A 65 16.65 -9.18 3.48
C LYS A 65 15.35 -9.59 4.14
N GLY A 66 14.46 -8.65 4.44
CA GLY A 66 13.13 -8.93 5.01
C GLY A 66 12.23 -9.70 4.05
N VAL A 67 12.28 -9.36 2.76
CA VAL A 67 11.52 -10.09 1.73
C VAL A 67 12.06 -11.49 1.49
N ASN A 68 13.38 -11.72 1.48
CA ASN A 68 13.93 -13.07 1.37
C ASN A 68 13.46 -13.98 2.53
N GLN A 69 13.20 -13.42 3.71
CA GLN A 69 12.67 -14.16 4.87
C GLN A 69 11.18 -14.52 4.71
N ILE A 70 10.41 -13.68 4.00
CA ILE A 70 8.99 -13.88 3.68
C ILE A 70 8.81 -14.80 2.45
N LEU A 71 9.63 -14.61 1.40
CA LEU A 71 9.60 -15.39 0.16
C LEU A 71 10.01 -16.85 0.39
N ASN A 72 10.92 -17.11 1.33
CA ASN A 72 11.28 -18.47 1.72
C ASN A 72 10.14 -19.22 2.46
N ASN A 73 8.97 -18.60 2.64
CA ASN A 73 7.89 -19.14 3.47
C ASN A 73 6.44 -18.76 3.08
N SER A 74 6.20 -18.11 1.94
CA SER A 74 4.85 -17.62 1.60
C SER A 74 4.58 -17.66 0.09
N ASN A 75 3.62 -18.47 -0.34
CA ASN A 75 3.02 -18.41 -1.67
C ASN A 75 1.60 -17.84 -1.58
N THR A 76 1.05 -17.47 -2.75
CA THR A 76 -0.38 -17.45 -3.09
C THR A 76 -1.07 -16.07 -3.09
N VAL A 77 -1.12 -15.49 -4.29
CA VAL A 77 -2.14 -14.52 -4.74
C VAL A 77 -3.31 -15.36 -5.27
N GLY A 78 -4.47 -15.33 -4.61
CA GLY A 78 -5.61 -16.19 -4.95
C GLY A 78 -6.96 -15.45 -4.95
N VAL A 79 -7.56 -15.35 -6.14
CA VAL A 79 -8.98 -15.43 -6.56
C VAL A 79 -10.06 -14.57 -5.85
N GLY A 80 -9.73 -13.83 -4.81
CA GLY A 80 -10.52 -12.67 -4.35
C GLY A 80 -9.67 -11.44 -4.63
N GLY A 81 -10.15 -10.54 -5.49
CA GLY A 81 -9.43 -9.32 -5.85
C GLY A 81 -8.85 -8.62 -4.61
N ASP A 82 -7.66 -8.03 -4.74
CA ASP A 82 -6.99 -7.40 -3.60
C ASP A 82 -7.92 -6.36 -2.94
N PRO A 83 -8.03 -6.33 -1.60
CA PRO A 83 -8.93 -5.42 -0.88
C PRO A 83 -8.82 -3.95 -1.32
N TYR A 84 -7.65 -3.51 -1.76
CA TYR A 84 -7.38 -2.13 -2.14
C TYR A 84 -7.48 -1.88 -3.65
N PHE A 85 -7.66 -2.92 -4.48
CA PHE A 85 -7.62 -2.82 -5.93
C PHE A 85 -8.82 -3.46 -6.65
N GLY A 86 -9.64 -4.26 -5.97
CA GLY A 86 -10.76 -4.99 -6.58
C GLY A 86 -10.32 -6.12 -7.51
N PRO A 87 -11.26 -6.87 -8.11
CA PRO A 87 -10.96 -7.94 -9.05
C PRO A 87 -10.44 -7.39 -10.39
N GLY A 88 -9.61 -8.18 -11.07
CA GLY A 88 -9.02 -7.85 -12.38
C GLY A 88 -7.58 -7.32 -12.34
N ILE A 89 -7.05 -6.95 -11.18
CA ILE A 89 -5.60 -6.67 -11.04
C ILE A 89 -4.77 -7.95 -11.07
N GLU A 90 -5.39 -9.09 -10.77
CA GLU A 90 -4.77 -10.40 -10.96
C GLU A 90 -4.34 -10.63 -12.41
N ASN A 91 -4.98 -10.06 -13.43
CA ASN A 91 -4.51 -10.20 -14.82
C ASN A 91 -3.27 -9.34 -15.14
N ILE A 92 -3.15 -8.17 -14.51
CA ILE A 92 -1.99 -7.29 -14.65
C ILE A 92 -0.81 -7.87 -13.86
N MET A 93 -1.07 -8.31 -12.63
CA MET A 93 -0.07 -8.98 -11.80
C MET A 93 0.32 -10.35 -12.36
N ALA A 94 -0.63 -11.17 -12.82
CA ALA A 94 -0.33 -12.46 -13.44
C ALA A 94 0.57 -12.32 -14.66
N LYS A 95 0.40 -11.28 -15.48
CA LYS A 95 1.35 -11.01 -16.58
C LYS A 95 2.78 -10.76 -16.09
N ASP A 96 2.96 -10.06 -14.98
CA ASP A 96 4.29 -9.77 -14.41
C ASP A 96 4.86 -10.93 -13.57
N PHE A 97 4.00 -11.82 -13.07
CA PHE A 97 4.33 -13.01 -12.27
C PHE A 97 4.48 -14.29 -13.11
N HIS A 98 3.91 -14.37 -14.32
CA HIS A 98 4.06 -15.54 -15.22
C HIS A 98 5.49 -15.77 -15.71
N GLU A 99 6.40 -14.81 -15.49
CA GLU A 99 7.84 -14.98 -15.72
C GLU A 99 8.58 -15.60 -14.52
N LEU A 100 7.91 -15.82 -13.38
CA LEU A 100 8.46 -16.43 -12.18
C LEU A 100 7.99 -17.89 -12.08
N ASP A 101 8.86 -18.77 -12.58
CA ASP A 101 9.15 -20.14 -12.16
C ASP A 101 7.99 -21.10 -11.77
N GLU A 102 8.04 -22.32 -12.31
CA GLU A 102 7.05 -23.41 -12.19
C GLU A 102 6.88 -23.98 -10.76
N THR A 103 7.50 -23.36 -9.75
CA THR A 103 7.58 -23.84 -8.36
C THR A 103 6.53 -23.24 -7.41
N ILE A 104 5.64 -22.39 -7.90
CA ILE A 104 4.61 -21.74 -7.09
C ILE A 104 3.39 -22.66 -6.93
N ILE A 105 3.09 -23.03 -5.69
CA ILE A 105 2.10 -24.02 -5.24
C ILE A 105 0.69 -23.68 -5.74
N ARG A 106 -0.05 -24.71 -6.16
CA ARG A 106 -1.25 -24.62 -7.03
C ARG A 106 -2.59 -24.47 -6.29
N ASN A 107 -2.65 -24.44 -4.96
CA ASN A 107 -3.90 -24.50 -4.19
C ASN A 107 -4.13 -23.26 -3.27
N PRO A 108 -5.29 -22.57 -3.38
CA PRO A 108 -5.64 -21.40 -2.56
C PRO A 108 -5.90 -21.64 -1.07
N GLU A 109 -6.18 -22.89 -0.67
CA GLU A 109 -6.61 -23.23 0.70
C GLU A 109 -5.45 -23.38 1.70
N ASP A 110 -4.19 -23.36 1.23
CA ASP A 110 -2.99 -23.64 2.02
C ASP A 110 -2.32 -22.40 2.65
N VAL A 111 -2.97 -21.23 2.67
CA VAL A 111 -2.37 -19.97 3.13
C VAL A 111 -2.65 -19.70 4.61
N ASP A 112 -1.57 -19.57 5.40
CA ASP A 112 -1.65 -19.02 6.76
C ASP A 112 -1.81 -17.49 6.70
N TYR A 113 -3.07 -17.04 6.62
CA TYR A 113 -3.45 -15.62 6.59
C TYR A 113 -2.91 -14.83 7.79
N SER A 114 -2.81 -15.46 8.96
CA SER A 114 -2.26 -14.86 10.17
C SER A 114 -0.78 -14.56 10.02
N ARG A 115 -0.02 -15.47 9.41
CA ARG A 115 1.40 -15.26 9.10
C ARG A 115 1.61 -14.09 8.13
N MET A 116 0.79 -13.98 7.08
CA MET A 116 0.87 -12.86 6.13
C MET A 116 0.64 -11.50 6.83
N ILE A 117 -0.35 -11.45 7.74
CA ILE A 117 -0.63 -10.24 8.52
C ILE A 117 0.59 -9.86 9.36
N GLU A 118 1.18 -10.83 10.07
CA GLU A 118 2.32 -10.54 10.96
C GLU A 118 3.54 -10.06 10.17
N SER A 119 3.88 -10.73 9.07
CA SER A 119 4.96 -10.28 8.19
C SER A 119 4.71 -8.89 7.60
N THR A 120 3.46 -8.54 7.29
CA THR A 120 3.11 -7.18 6.85
C THR A 120 3.37 -6.16 7.97
N LYS A 121 3.01 -6.49 9.22
CA LYS A 121 3.25 -5.62 10.38
C LYS A 121 4.74 -5.37 10.61
N GLU A 122 5.56 -6.42 10.52
CA GLU A 122 7.03 -6.33 10.64
C GLU A 122 7.62 -5.42 9.56
N VAL A 123 7.28 -5.68 8.28
CA VAL A 123 7.80 -4.89 7.14
C VAL A 123 7.43 -3.41 7.27
N VAL A 124 6.19 -3.08 7.64
CA VAL A 124 5.76 -1.69 7.82
C VAL A 124 6.54 -1.01 8.94
N LYS A 125 6.78 -1.69 10.06
CA LYS A 125 7.57 -1.16 11.17
C LYS A 125 9.01 -0.91 10.74
N ASP A 126 9.63 -1.88 10.09
CA ASP A 126 11.02 -1.80 9.61
C ASP A 126 11.21 -0.64 8.64
N ILE A 127 10.32 -0.50 7.65
CA ILE A 127 10.35 0.59 6.68
C ILE A 127 10.18 1.95 7.39
N SER A 128 9.26 2.04 8.35
CA SER A 128 9.03 3.27 9.12
C SER A 128 10.21 3.64 10.03
N ASP A 129 10.92 2.66 10.59
CA ASP A 129 12.12 2.90 11.41
C ASP A 129 13.30 3.47 10.61
N LEU A 130 13.37 3.16 9.31
CA LEU A 130 14.33 3.77 8.40
C LEU A 130 14.04 5.25 8.16
N GLY A 131 12.75 5.62 8.17
CA GLY A 131 12.32 7.01 8.08
C GLY A 131 12.29 7.61 6.69
N LYS A 132 11.76 8.84 6.59
CA LYS A 132 11.60 9.58 5.32
C LYS A 132 10.83 8.76 4.29
N VAL A 133 9.72 8.20 4.73
CA VAL A 133 8.89 7.31 3.93
C VAL A 133 7.42 7.73 4.00
N LEU A 134 6.75 7.63 2.85
CA LEU A 134 5.31 7.74 2.72
C LEU A 134 4.76 6.37 2.32
N ILE A 135 3.97 5.77 3.21
CA ILE A 135 3.39 4.43 3.03
C ILE A 135 1.90 4.57 2.68
N ILE A 136 1.49 3.92 1.59
CA ILE A 136 0.10 3.89 1.14
C ILE A 136 -0.55 2.56 1.54
N SER A 137 -1.71 2.64 2.19
CA SER A 137 -2.61 1.50 2.46
C SER A 137 -1.99 0.40 3.35
N ARG A 138 -2.58 -0.82 3.32
CA ARG A 138 -2.12 -2.03 4.05
C ARG A 138 -2.14 -1.92 5.59
N GLY A 139 -3.02 -1.07 6.13
CA GLY A 139 -3.13 -0.89 7.57
C GLY A 139 -1.92 -0.19 8.19
N ALA A 140 -1.07 0.49 7.39
CA ALA A 140 0.08 1.20 7.92
C ALA A 140 -0.29 2.22 9.00
N SER A 141 -1.45 2.87 8.88
CA SER A 141 -1.95 3.79 9.91
C SER A 141 -2.32 3.05 11.19
N ALA A 142 -2.96 1.87 11.08
CA ALA A 142 -3.29 1.03 12.23
C ALA A 142 -2.04 0.45 12.90
N ILE A 143 -1.07 0.00 12.12
CA ILE A 143 0.21 -0.56 12.59
C ILE A 143 1.04 0.50 13.32
N LEU A 144 1.06 1.72 12.79
CA LEU A 144 1.88 2.83 13.30
C LEU A 144 1.06 3.79 14.17
N LYS A 145 -0.09 3.35 14.71
CA LYS A 145 -1.02 4.21 15.47
C LYS A 145 -0.40 4.83 16.73
N ASP A 146 0.54 4.12 17.35
CA ASP A 146 1.22 4.57 18.58
C ASP A 146 2.63 5.11 18.31
N LYS A 147 3.07 5.14 17.04
CA LYS A 147 4.42 5.58 16.68
C LYS A 147 4.50 7.11 16.65
N LYS A 148 5.45 7.67 17.41
CA LYS A 148 5.78 9.11 17.40
C LYS A 148 6.35 9.54 16.03
N ASN A 149 6.22 10.82 15.71
CA ASN A 149 6.69 11.42 14.44
C ASN A 149 6.12 10.67 13.21
N THR A 150 4.86 10.26 13.30
CA THR A 150 4.11 9.62 12.20
C THR A 150 2.86 10.45 11.92
N LEU A 151 2.70 10.91 10.69
CA LEU A 151 1.48 11.58 10.22
C LEU A 151 0.60 10.56 9.53
N ARG A 152 -0.69 10.52 9.89
CA ARG A 152 -1.65 9.55 9.40
C ARG A 152 -2.87 10.27 8.85
N ILE A 153 -3.12 10.14 7.56
CA ILE A 153 -4.18 10.85 6.84
C ILE A 153 -5.12 9.83 6.23
N PHE A 154 -6.41 9.99 6.50
CA PHE A 154 -7.45 9.20 5.86
C PHE A 154 -8.09 9.98 4.71
N PHE A 155 -8.27 9.35 3.57
CA PHE A 155 -8.83 9.96 2.37
C PHE A 155 -10.23 9.40 2.11
N VAL A 156 -11.15 10.31 1.82
CA VAL A 156 -12.52 10.00 1.40
C VAL A 156 -12.83 10.68 0.07
N ALA A 157 -13.86 10.21 -0.61
CA ALA A 157 -14.38 10.82 -1.82
C ALA A 157 -15.85 10.43 -1.98
N SER A 158 -16.59 11.23 -2.75
CA SER A 158 -17.94 10.90 -3.19
C SER A 158 -17.96 9.57 -3.94
N GLU A 159 -19.07 8.84 -3.85
CA GLU A 159 -19.25 7.59 -4.59
C GLU A 159 -19.06 7.80 -6.10
N GLN A 160 -19.60 8.89 -6.66
CA GLN A 160 -19.48 9.19 -8.09
C GLN A 160 -18.02 9.42 -8.51
N ASP A 161 -17.22 10.13 -7.70
CA ASP A 161 -15.80 10.33 -8.01
C ASP A 161 -15.02 9.02 -7.94
N ARG A 162 -15.36 8.15 -6.99
CA ARG A 162 -14.78 6.81 -6.89
C ARG A 162 -15.16 5.96 -8.10
N ILE A 163 -16.43 5.96 -8.51
CA ILE A 163 -16.94 5.29 -9.72
C ILE A 163 -16.15 5.77 -10.94
N ASN A 164 -16.04 7.08 -11.15
CA ASN A 164 -15.32 7.66 -12.29
C ASN A 164 -13.85 7.21 -12.32
N ARG A 165 -13.18 7.15 -11.16
CA ARG A 165 -11.79 6.68 -11.05
C ARG A 165 -11.67 5.18 -11.33
N VAL A 166 -12.58 4.35 -10.83
CA VAL A 166 -12.62 2.90 -11.10
C VAL A 166 -12.87 2.64 -12.58
N LYS A 167 -13.85 3.30 -13.18
CA LYS A 167 -14.13 3.21 -14.62
C LYS A 167 -12.90 3.53 -15.46
N LYS A 168 -12.19 4.61 -15.12
CA LYS A 168 -10.94 4.99 -15.78
C LYS A 168 -9.84 3.94 -15.57
N MET A 169 -9.70 3.41 -14.35
CA MET A 169 -8.66 2.44 -13.99
C MET A 169 -8.85 1.08 -14.68
N HIS A 170 -10.10 0.63 -14.80
CA HIS A 170 -10.46 -0.69 -15.33
C HIS A 170 -11.02 -0.64 -16.76
N ASN A 171 -11.06 0.54 -17.38
CA ASN A 171 -11.65 0.78 -18.70
C ASN A 171 -13.08 0.23 -18.81
N LEU A 172 -13.95 0.64 -17.87
CA LEU A 172 -15.34 0.23 -17.78
C LEU A 172 -16.28 1.34 -18.24
N ASP A 173 -17.37 0.94 -18.91
CA ASP A 173 -18.41 1.86 -19.35
C ASP A 173 -19.59 1.97 -18.36
N SER A 174 -19.83 0.92 -17.58
CA SER A 174 -20.95 0.80 -16.63
C SER A 174 -20.61 1.38 -15.26
N ASP A 175 -21.45 2.30 -14.76
CA ASP A 175 -21.36 2.80 -13.38
C ASP A 175 -21.70 1.70 -12.37
N GLN A 176 -22.61 0.78 -12.72
CA GLN A 176 -22.99 -0.32 -11.86
C GLN A 176 -21.84 -1.31 -11.66
N ASP A 177 -21.12 -1.67 -12.73
CA ASP A 177 -19.98 -2.59 -12.66
C ASP A 177 -18.88 -1.97 -11.79
N ALA A 178 -18.61 -0.67 -11.95
CA ALA A 178 -17.66 0.05 -11.13
C ALA A 178 -18.09 0.12 -9.65
N LEU A 179 -19.39 0.30 -9.37
CA LEU A 179 -19.93 0.29 -8.02
C LEU A 179 -19.80 -1.09 -7.36
N ASP A 180 -20.00 -2.18 -8.11
CA ASP A 180 -19.85 -3.54 -7.59
C ASP A 180 -18.39 -3.85 -7.26
N LEU A 181 -17.43 -3.39 -8.07
CA LEU A 181 -16.01 -3.45 -7.75
C LEU A 181 -15.66 -2.69 -6.47
N ILE A 182 -16.21 -1.48 -6.32
CA ILE A 182 -16.04 -0.65 -5.12
C ILE A 182 -16.55 -1.38 -3.88
N LYS A 183 -17.77 -1.91 -3.92
CA LYS A 183 -18.38 -2.63 -2.79
C LYS A 183 -17.58 -3.86 -2.41
N HIS A 184 -17.12 -4.63 -3.40
CA HIS A 184 -16.30 -5.81 -3.16
C HIS A 184 -14.95 -5.45 -2.50
N ALA A 185 -14.26 -4.42 -3.02
CA ALA A 185 -13.01 -3.93 -2.46
C ALA A 185 -13.21 -3.40 -1.02
N ASP A 186 -14.21 -2.55 -0.79
CA ASP A 186 -14.50 -1.98 0.53
C ASP A 186 -14.87 -3.05 1.56
N HIS A 187 -15.63 -4.07 1.16
CA HIS A 187 -15.94 -5.22 2.01
C HIS A 187 -14.67 -6.00 2.39
N ALA A 188 -13.81 -6.28 1.42
CA ALA A 188 -12.54 -6.95 1.67
C ALA A 188 -11.60 -6.11 2.56
N GLN A 189 -11.63 -4.79 2.48
CA GLN A 189 -10.87 -3.90 3.40
C GLN A 189 -11.37 -4.03 4.84
N ASN A 190 -12.69 -4.09 5.04
CA ASN A 190 -13.28 -4.25 6.37
C ASN A 190 -12.86 -5.59 6.99
N GLU A 191 -13.01 -6.69 6.24
CA GLU A 191 -12.59 -8.02 6.67
C GLU A 191 -11.11 -8.07 7.04
N TYR A 192 -10.25 -7.42 6.24
CA TYR A 192 -8.83 -7.33 6.52
C TYR A 192 -8.56 -6.55 7.82
N TYR A 193 -9.19 -5.39 8.03
CA TYR A 193 -8.96 -4.58 9.24
C TYR A 193 -9.41 -5.27 10.50
N MET A 194 -10.58 -5.89 10.43
CA MET A 194 -11.13 -6.63 11.57
C MET A 194 -10.20 -7.79 11.94
N LYS A 195 -9.79 -8.60 10.96
CA LYS A 195 -8.90 -9.75 11.19
C LYS A 195 -7.50 -9.35 11.62
N ALA A 196 -6.93 -8.30 11.02
CA ALA A 196 -5.53 -7.93 11.23
C ALA A 196 -5.30 -7.07 12.48
N PHE A 197 -6.26 -6.20 12.80
CA PHE A 197 -6.10 -5.15 13.81
C PHE A 197 -7.21 -5.14 14.87
N GLY A 198 -8.31 -5.87 14.66
CA GLY A 198 -9.49 -5.79 15.53
C GLY A 198 -10.14 -4.41 15.49
N LEU A 199 -10.02 -3.70 14.36
CA LEU A 199 -10.53 -2.35 14.16
C LEU A 199 -11.54 -2.34 13.01
N GLU A 200 -12.49 -1.42 13.09
CA GLU A 200 -13.27 -1.03 11.91
C GLU A 200 -12.39 -0.22 10.97
N PHE A 201 -12.54 -0.41 9.66
CA PHE A 201 -11.77 0.37 8.66
C PHE A 201 -12.03 1.87 8.80
N GLU A 202 -13.24 2.23 9.23
CA GLU A 202 -13.69 3.62 9.42
C GLU A 202 -13.57 4.08 10.88
N ASP A 203 -12.74 3.42 11.69
CA ASP A 203 -12.32 3.99 12.97
C ASP A 203 -11.42 5.21 12.72
N LEU A 204 -12.07 6.37 12.49
CA LEU A 204 -11.38 7.61 12.15
C LEU A 204 -10.50 8.15 13.29
N SER A 205 -10.66 7.62 14.51
CA SER A 205 -9.92 8.08 15.70
C SER A 205 -8.41 7.82 15.62
N ILE A 206 -7.99 6.88 14.76
CA ILE A 206 -6.58 6.56 14.60
C ILE A 206 -5.85 7.56 13.68
N TYR A 207 -6.55 8.42 12.95
CA TYR A 207 -5.95 9.35 12.00
C TYR A 207 -5.82 10.77 12.57
N HIS A 208 -4.84 11.51 12.07
CA HIS A 208 -4.64 12.91 12.45
C HIS A 208 -5.56 13.85 11.66
N ALA A 209 -5.94 13.46 10.44
CA ALA A 209 -6.86 14.21 9.60
C ALA A 209 -7.59 13.31 8.61
N VAL A 210 -8.78 13.77 8.20
CA VAL A 210 -9.55 13.20 7.11
C VAL A 210 -9.62 14.22 5.98
N LEU A 211 -9.25 13.83 4.77
CA LEU A 211 -9.26 14.70 3.59
C LEU A 211 -10.21 14.15 2.53
N ASN A 212 -11.24 14.93 2.20
CA ASN A 212 -12.14 14.63 1.10
C ASN A 212 -11.54 15.12 -0.22
N THR A 213 -11.31 14.22 -1.17
CA THR A 213 -10.73 14.55 -2.48
C THR A 213 -11.75 14.95 -3.54
N SER A 214 -13.04 14.90 -3.22
CA SER A 214 -14.08 15.40 -4.12
C SER A 214 -13.94 16.90 -4.32
N ASN A 215 -13.95 17.33 -5.58
CA ASN A 215 -13.72 18.72 -5.99
C ASN A 215 -12.34 19.29 -5.64
N LEU A 216 -11.36 18.45 -5.31
CA LEU A 216 -9.96 18.85 -5.13
C LEU A 216 -9.07 18.16 -6.16
N THR A 217 -8.16 18.93 -6.73
CA THR A 217 -7.05 18.41 -7.52
C THR A 217 -6.01 17.72 -6.64
N PRO A 218 -5.16 16.83 -7.19
CA PRO A 218 -4.04 16.25 -6.46
C PRO A 218 -3.11 17.30 -5.84
N GLU A 219 -2.88 18.41 -6.53
CA GLU A 219 -2.06 19.54 -6.09
C GLU A 219 -2.69 20.33 -4.94
N GLU A 220 -4.01 20.48 -4.92
CA GLU A 220 -4.72 21.10 -3.79
C GLU A 220 -4.68 20.18 -2.57
N CYS A 221 -4.89 18.88 -2.77
CA CYS A 221 -4.76 17.89 -1.70
C CYS A 221 -3.35 17.88 -1.13
N SER A 222 -2.32 17.94 -1.97
CA SER A 222 -0.93 17.92 -1.52
C SER A 222 -0.60 19.13 -0.66
N LYS A 223 -1.04 20.34 -1.05
CA LYS A 223 -0.86 21.57 -0.25
C LYS A 223 -1.44 21.45 1.15
N VAL A 224 -2.66 20.93 1.28
CA VAL A 224 -3.30 20.73 2.59
C VAL A 224 -2.48 19.79 3.47
N VAL A 225 -2.02 18.68 2.91
CA VAL A 225 -1.21 17.71 3.66
C VAL A 225 0.18 18.28 3.99
N PHE A 226 0.77 19.07 3.09
CA PHE A 226 2.04 19.76 3.34
C PHE A 226 1.99 20.65 4.58
N SER A 227 0.92 21.43 4.74
CA SER A 227 0.75 22.25 5.94
C SER A 227 0.69 21.40 7.23
N LEU A 228 0.08 20.21 7.18
CA LEU A 228 0.09 19.29 8.33
C LEU A 228 1.48 18.70 8.58
N ILE A 229 2.25 18.43 7.52
CA ILE A 229 3.60 17.88 7.61
C ILE A 229 4.54 18.88 8.30
N GLU A 230 4.50 20.16 7.92
CA GLU A 230 5.33 21.22 8.52
C GLU A 230 5.07 21.38 10.02
N GLU A 231 3.82 21.22 10.45
CA GLU A 231 3.41 21.40 11.85
C GLU A 231 3.60 20.15 12.73
N LYS A 232 3.50 18.94 12.14
CA LYS A 232 3.43 17.68 12.91
C LYS A 232 4.66 16.80 12.79
N LEU A 233 5.47 16.96 11.75
CA LEU A 233 6.64 16.13 11.52
C LEU A 233 7.94 16.91 11.79
N THR A 234 8.85 16.24 12.49
CA THR A 234 10.26 16.66 12.52
C THR A 234 10.98 15.97 11.37
N ILE A 235 11.28 16.74 10.31
CA ILE A 235 11.81 16.29 9.02
C ILE A 235 13.35 16.30 9.00
#